data_AF-A0A0M1HL05-F1
#
_entry.id   AF-A0A0M1HL05-F1
#
_cell.length_a   1.000
_cell.length_b   1.000
_cell.length_c   1.000
_cell.angle_alpha   90.00
_cell.angle_beta   90.00
_cell.angle_gamma   90.00
#
_symmetry.space_group_name_H-M   'P 1'
#
loop_
_entity.id
_entity.type
_entity.pdbx_description
1 polymer ?
#
loop_
_entity_poly.entity_id
_entity_poly.type
_entity_poly.pdbx_seq_one_letter_code
_entity_poly.pdbx_strand_id
1 'polypeptide(L)'
;MLQIAELHAFVEFLEQQEQLSDLQSQVLKALNSVDCNFEGLTQTDQVLVKEALKPYREHLKLKLLFEELNNLPLKTEYEQKFLDLYELFQKNALDQMELNILKTLATRYLNFKAQKLEYSDLELYLSQLQKKDAGKKRKAENQRKFELGGAVLVAFKKLNIDISNDTPQQITNRIVNTTKFHNEVRKSLIFKDVKTYENEYFKANKLFIQVLEGLHTWQKGGELLSVIEIKKALEKGEE
;
A
#
# COMPACT_ATOMS: atom_id res chain seq x y z
N MET A 1 -41.57 20.45 3.32
CA MET A 1 -42.05 19.69 2.15
C MET A 1 -40.87 19.38 1.25
N LEU A 2 -40.83 18.19 0.67
CA LEU A 2 -39.88 17.86 -0.41
C LEU A 2 -40.30 18.63 -1.67
N GLN A 3 -39.35 19.24 -2.36
CA GLN A 3 -39.66 20.00 -3.57
C GLN A 3 -39.86 19.05 -4.74
N ILE A 4 -40.90 19.26 -5.54
CA ILE A 4 -41.19 18.46 -6.75
C ILE A 4 -39.96 18.43 -7.68
N ALA A 5 -39.28 19.58 -7.85
CA ALA A 5 -38.05 19.67 -8.64
C ALA A 5 -36.90 18.77 -8.12
N GLU A 6 -36.76 18.62 -6.80
CA GLU A 6 -35.75 17.74 -6.20
C GLU A 6 -36.06 16.26 -6.50
N LEU A 7 -37.35 15.89 -6.50
CA LEU A 7 -37.81 14.54 -6.79
C LEU A 7 -37.66 14.19 -8.26
N HIS A 8 -37.97 15.10 -9.18
CA HIS A 8 -37.70 14.89 -10.61
C HIS A 8 -36.20 14.72 -10.88
N ALA A 9 -35.35 15.58 -10.31
CA ALA A 9 -33.91 15.45 -10.46
C ALA A 9 -33.35 14.15 -9.84
N PHE A 10 -33.98 13.64 -8.79
CA PHE A 10 -33.65 12.35 -8.20
C PHE A 10 -34.08 11.17 -9.10
N VAL A 11 -35.28 11.23 -9.68
CA VAL A 11 -35.75 10.23 -10.66
C VAL A 11 -34.84 10.18 -11.87
N GLU A 12 -34.52 11.32 -12.48
CA GLU A 12 -33.58 11.41 -13.61
C GLU A 12 -32.20 10.83 -13.26
N PHE A 13 -31.71 11.08 -12.04
CA PHE A 13 -30.46 10.51 -11.56
C PHE A 13 -30.51 8.98 -11.44
N LEU A 14 -31.62 8.41 -10.94
CA LEU A 14 -31.79 6.97 -10.85
C LEU A 14 -31.88 6.34 -12.25
N GLU A 15 -32.58 6.97 -13.19
CA GLU A 15 -32.73 6.47 -14.56
C GLU A 15 -31.40 6.42 -15.34
N GLN A 16 -30.42 7.26 -14.96
CA GLN A 16 -29.08 7.27 -15.55
C GLN A 16 -28.15 6.18 -14.98
N GLN A 17 -28.56 5.44 -13.94
CA GLN A 17 -27.74 4.37 -13.36
C GLN A 17 -27.89 3.06 -14.15
N GLU A 18 -26.77 2.43 -14.48
CA GLU A 18 -26.78 1.11 -15.13
C GLU A 18 -27.39 0.00 -14.26
N GLN A 19 -27.30 0.13 -12.93
CA GLN A 19 -27.87 -0.82 -11.97
C GLN A 19 -28.52 -0.08 -10.81
N LEU A 20 -29.76 -0.47 -10.50
CA LEU A 20 -30.52 0.01 -9.36
C LEU A 20 -30.63 -1.09 -8.30
N SER A 21 -30.47 -0.73 -7.03
CA SER A 21 -30.83 -1.62 -5.92
C SER A 21 -32.34 -1.86 -5.88
N ASP A 22 -32.78 -2.90 -5.15
CA ASP A 22 -34.21 -3.18 -4.95
C ASP A 22 -34.96 -1.98 -4.35
N LEU A 23 -34.33 -1.29 -3.40
CA LEU A 23 -34.86 -0.07 -2.78
C LEU A 23 -35.02 1.06 -3.80
N GLN A 24 -33.99 1.34 -4.60
CA GLN A 24 -34.05 2.38 -5.64
C GLN A 24 -35.07 2.03 -6.72
N SER A 25 -35.15 0.78 -7.14
CA SER A 25 -36.14 0.29 -8.10
C SER A 25 -37.58 0.46 -7.60
N GLN A 26 -37.82 0.17 -6.32
CA GLN A 26 -39.13 0.36 -5.68
C GLN A 26 -39.48 1.85 -5.60
N VAL A 27 -38.53 2.68 -5.18
CA VAL A 27 -38.70 4.13 -5.05
C VAL A 27 -38.97 4.79 -6.40
N LEU A 28 -38.26 4.38 -7.46
CA LEU A 28 -38.46 4.89 -8.82
C LEU A 28 -39.89 4.60 -9.32
N LYS A 29 -40.37 3.37 -9.14
CA LYS A 29 -41.76 2.97 -9.49
C LYS A 29 -42.79 3.78 -8.71
N ALA A 30 -42.57 3.95 -7.41
CA ALA A 30 -43.48 4.70 -6.54
C ALA A 30 -43.58 6.18 -6.98
N LEU A 31 -42.44 6.84 -7.20
CA LEU A 31 -42.40 8.25 -7.63
C LEU A 31 -43.00 8.47 -9.02
N ASN A 32 -42.76 7.57 -9.98
CA ASN A 32 -43.35 7.65 -11.32
C ASN A 32 -44.87 7.44 -11.31
N SER A 33 -45.41 6.64 -10.38
CA SER A 33 -46.85 6.39 -10.28
C SER A 33 -47.68 7.60 -9.83
N VAL A 34 -47.03 8.59 -9.20
CA VAL A 34 -47.66 9.80 -8.67
C VAL A 34 -47.08 11.09 -9.26
N ASP A 35 -46.35 10.99 -10.37
CA ASP A 35 -45.69 12.12 -11.05
C ASP A 35 -44.86 12.99 -10.08
N CYS A 36 -44.00 12.34 -9.29
CA CYS A 36 -43.17 12.99 -8.27
C CYS A 36 -43.93 13.79 -7.19
N ASN A 37 -45.25 13.62 -7.07
CA ASN A 37 -46.02 14.20 -5.98
C ASN A 37 -45.83 13.40 -4.68
N PHE A 38 -44.94 13.87 -3.81
CA PHE A 38 -44.62 13.22 -2.54
C PHE A 38 -45.84 12.96 -1.64
N GLU A 39 -46.82 13.86 -1.65
CA GLU A 39 -48.02 13.74 -0.81
C GLU A 39 -48.99 12.67 -1.31
N GLY A 40 -48.90 12.31 -2.60
CA GLY A 40 -49.69 11.23 -3.21
C GLY A 40 -49.19 9.83 -2.86
N LEU A 41 -48.03 9.70 -2.21
CA LEU A 41 -47.44 8.42 -1.82
C LEU A 41 -48.05 7.86 -0.53
N THR A 42 -48.05 6.53 -0.42
CA THR A 42 -48.36 5.85 0.85
C THR A 42 -47.35 6.23 1.93
N GLN A 43 -47.73 6.15 3.22
CA GLN A 43 -46.80 6.45 4.31
C GLN A 43 -45.53 5.59 4.27
N THR A 44 -45.66 4.33 3.86
CA THR A 44 -44.52 3.42 3.68
C THR A 44 -43.60 3.90 2.57
N ASP A 45 -44.13 4.25 1.39
CA ASP A 45 -43.32 4.74 0.28
C ASP A 45 -42.67 6.09 0.58
N GLN A 46 -43.35 6.97 1.33
CA GLN A 46 -42.76 8.24 1.80
C GLN A 46 -41.51 8.02 2.65
N VAL A 47 -41.48 6.97 3.48
CA VAL A 47 -40.30 6.62 4.29
C VAL A 47 -39.19 6.07 3.39
N LEU A 48 -39.52 5.18 2.45
CA LEU A 48 -38.55 4.59 1.53
C LEU A 48 -37.91 5.65 0.61
N VAL A 49 -38.71 6.58 0.09
CA VAL A 49 -38.22 7.72 -0.71
C VAL A 49 -37.25 8.57 0.11
N LYS A 50 -37.59 8.90 1.36
CA LYS A 50 -36.69 9.66 2.24
C LYS A 50 -35.38 8.94 2.50
N GLU A 51 -35.40 7.62 2.64
CA GLU A 51 -34.20 6.81 2.86
C GLU A 51 -33.32 6.78 1.59
N ALA A 52 -33.92 6.51 0.43
CA ALA A 52 -33.22 6.45 -0.85
C ALA A 52 -32.69 7.82 -1.30
N LEU A 53 -33.31 8.92 -0.87
CA LEU A 53 -32.84 10.28 -1.14
C LEU A 53 -31.57 10.67 -0.38
N LYS A 54 -31.27 10.05 0.78
CA LYS A 54 -30.08 10.39 1.57
C LYS A 54 -28.78 10.29 0.75
N PRO A 55 -28.46 9.15 0.09
CA PRO A 55 -27.24 9.03 -0.70
C PRO A 55 -27.24 9.98 -1.91
N TYR A 56 -28.40 10.21 -2.53
CA TYR A 56 -28.52 11.17 -3.64
C TYR A 56 -28.21 12.61 -3.20
N ARG A 57 -28.77 13.07 -2.08
CA ARG A 57 -28.49 14.40 -1.52
C ARG A 57 -27.02 14.57 -1.18
N GLU A 58 -26.38 13.53 -0.67
CA GLU A 58 -24.95 13.54 -0.41
C GLU A 58 -24.14 13.65 -1.71
N HIS A 59 -24.49 12.87 -2.74
CA HIS A 59 -23.86 12.97 -4.06
C HIS A 59 -24.04 14.36 -4.67
N LEU A 60 -25.27 14.88 -4.66
CA LEU A 60 -25.60 16.20 -5.20
C LEU A 60 -24.81 17.31 -4.49
N LYS A 61 -24.68 17.22 -3.17
CA LYS A 61 -23.86 18.14 -2.38
C LYS A 61 -22.39 18.15 -2.83
N LEU A 62 -21.80 16.98 -3.09
CA LEU A 62 -20.42 16.90 -3.57
C LEU A 62 -20.31 17.45 -4.99
N LYS A 63 -21.25 17.12 -5.87
CA LYS A 63 -21.29 17.56 -7.27
C LYS A 63 -21.41 19.09 -7.39
N LEU A 64 -22.37 19.69 -6.68
CA LEU A 64 -22.56 21.14 -6.69
C LEU A 64 -21.34 21.87 -6.14
N LEU A 65 -20.72 21.35 -5.07
CA LEU A 65 -19.50 21.93 -4.54
C LEU A 65 -18.34 21.81 -5.53
N PHE A 66 -18.19 20.68 -6.22
CA PHE A 66 -17.19 20.51 -7.26
C PHE A 66 -17.39 21.52 -8.39
N GLU A 67 -18.61 21.67 -8.91
CA GLU A 67 -18.93 22.64 -9.96
C GLU A 67 -18.64 24.08 -9.51
N GLU A 68 -19.01 24.44 -8.27
CA GLU A 68 -18.70 25.74 -7.70
C GLU A 68 -17.19 26.00 -7.64
N LEU A 69 -16.44 25.07 -7.05
CA LEU A 69 -14.99 25.22 -6.84
C LEU A 69 -14.21 25.16 -8.16
N ASN A 70 -14.65 24.36 -9.12
CA ASN A 70 -13.98 24.23 -10.41
C ASN A 70 -14.03 25.56 -11.18
N ASN A 71 -15.12 26.31 -11.03
CA ASN A 71 -15.31 27.63 -11.65
C ASN A 71 -14.55 28.77 -10.94
N LEU A 72 -13.91 28.53 -9.79
CA LEU A 72 -13.11 29.55 -9.12
C LEU A 72 -11.82 29.86 -9.91
N PRO A 73 -11.49 31.15 -10.11
CA PRO A 73 -10.30 31.57 -10.87
C PRO A 73 -8.99 31.26 -10.13
N LEU A 74 -9.02 31.28 -8.80
CA LEU A 74 -7.92 30.89 -7.94
C LEU A 74 -8.45 29.88 -6.93
N LYS A 75 -7.69 28.80 -6.77
CA LYS A 75 -8.03 27.69 -5.89
C LYS A 75 -6.98 27.61 -4.80
N THR A 76 -7.46 27.40 -3.60
CA THR A 76 -6.62 27.17 -2.44
C THR A 76 -6.16 25.72 -2.35
N GLU A 77 -5.20 25.41 -1.48
CA GLU A 77 -4.79 24.01 -1.24
C GLU A 77 -5.97 23.14 -0.75
N TYR A 78 -6.90 23.73 0.00
CA TYR A 78 -8.11 23.03 0.46
C TYR A 78 -9.00 22.63 -0.70
N GLU A 79 -9.30 23.61 -1.55
CA GLU A 79 -10.21 23.44 -2.68
C GLU A 79 -9.58 22.51 -3.71
N GLN A 80 -8.29 22.67 -3.98
CA GLN A 80 -7.56 21.76 -4.88
C GLN A 80 -7.59 20.32 -4.37
N LYS A 81 -7.34 20.09 -3.07
CA LYS A 81 -7.41 18.75 -2.50
C LYS A 81 -8.81 18.13 -2.59
N PHE A 82 -9.86 18.93 -2.43
CA PHE A 82 -11.24 18.47 -2.63
C PHE A 82 -11.47 18.06 -4.09
N LEU A 83 -11.05 18.89 -5.05
CA LEU A 83 -11.19 18.62 -6.48
C LEU A 83 -10.45 17.34 -6.88
N ASP A 84 -9.20 17.17 -6.45
CA ASP A 84 -8.40 15.98 -6.75
C ASP A 84 -9.08 14.70 -6.25
N LEU A 85 -9.60 14.72 -5.00
CA LEU A 85 -10.32 13.58 -4.45
C LEU A 85 -11.66 13.34 -5.16
N TYR A 86 -12.35 14.39 -5.59
CA TYR A 86 -13.61 14.25 -6.31
C TYR A 86 -13.40 13.67 -7.72
N GLU A 87 -12.31 14.02 -8.41
CA GLU A 87 -11.97 13.40 -9.70
C GLU A 87 -11.70 11.89 -9.57
N LEU A 88 -11.02 11.48 -8.50
CA LEU A 88 -10.83 10.07 -8.18
C LEU A 88 -12.15 9.37 -7.82
N PHE A 89 -13.05 10.08 -7.12
CA PHE A 89 -14.38 9.59 -6.80
C PHE A 89 -15.19 9.29 -8.06
N GLN A 90 -15.17 10.19 -9.05
CA GLN A 90 -15.84 9.98 -10.35
C GLN A 90 -15.30 8.75 -11.11
N LYS A 91 -14.02 8.42 -10.92
CA LYS A 91 -13.36 7.26 -11.54
C LYS A 91 -13.53 5.96 -10.73
N ASN A 92 -14.31 5.96 -9.65
CA ASN A 92 -14.42 4.85 -8.70
C ASN A 92 -13.06 4.36 -8.17
N ALA A 93 -12.10 5.29 -8.01
CA ALA A 93 -10.71 4.99 -7.64
C ALA A 93 -10.38 5.32 -6.17
N LEU A 94 -11.35 5.78 -5.38
CA LEU A 94 -11.16 6.08 -3.97
C LEU A 94 -11.35 4.84 -3.09
N ASP A 95 -10.50 4.69 -2.09
CA ASP A 95 -10.77 3.78 -0.98
C ASP A 95 -11.79 4.36 0.02
N GLN A 96 -12.27 3.54 0.96
CA GLN A 96 -13.26 3.96 1.95
C GLN A 96 -12.78 5.10 2.86
N MET A 97 -11.48 5.18 3.14
CA MET A 97 -10.90 6.23 3.96
C MET A 97 -10.87 7.56 3.18
N GLU A 98 -10.44 7.52 1.93
CA GLU A 98 -10.40 8.69 1.05
C GLU A 98 -11.80 9.23 0.75
N LEU A 99 -12.79 8.33 0.55
CA LEU A 99 -14.20 8.72 0.42
C LEU A 99 -14.69 9.47 1.67
N ASN A 100 -14.33 8.98 2.87
CA ASN A 100 -14.69 9.66 4.11
C ASN A 100 -13.99 11.02 4.25
N ILE A 101 -12.75 11.14 3.78
CA ILE A 101 -12.03 12.42 3.74
C ILE A 101 -12.74 13.39 2.80
N LEU A 102 -13.09 12.97 1.58
CA LEU A 102 -13.83 13.78 0.62
C LEU A 102 -15.14 14.33 1.21
N LYS A 103 -15.96 13.45 1.82
CA LYS A 103 -17.22 13.82 2.49
C LYS A 103 -17.02 14.83 3.61
N THR A 104 -15.93 14.66 4.38
CA THR A 104 -15.60 15.57 5.49
C THR A 104 -15.14 16.93 4.98
N LEU A 105 -14.32 16.95 3.92
CA LEU A 105 -13.87 18.19 3.29
C LEU A 105 -15.08 19.01 2.79
N ALA A 106 -15.99 18.38 2.06
CA ALA A 106 -17.20 19.04 1.58
C ALA A 106 -18.04 19.62 2.71
N THR A 107 -18.28 18.83 3.76
CA THR A 107 -19.09 19.27 4.89
C THR A 107 -18.47 20.46 5.62
N ARG A 108 -17.15 20.42 5.82
CA ARG A 108 -16.44 21.48 6.53
C ARG A 108 -16.35 22.76 5.69
N TYR A 109 -16.13 22.66 4.38
CA TYR A 109 -16.15 23.80 3.48
C TYR A 109 -17.53 24.49 3.45
N LEU A 110 -18.62 23.72 3.34
CA LEU A 110 -19.96 24.30 3.36
C LEU A 110 -20.30 24.93 4.72
N ASN A 111 -19.88 24.32 5.83
CA ASN A 111 -20.04 24.92 7.15
C ASN A 111 -19.21 26.21 7.29
N PHE A 112 -17.99 26.23 6.75
CA PHE A 112 -17.14 27.42 6.68
C PHE A 112 -17.85 28.56 5.94
N LYS A 113 -18.40 28.28 4.75
CA LYS A 113 -19.17 29.23 3.94
C LYS A 113 -20.41 29.75 4.67
N ALA A 114 -21.11 28.86 5.39
CA ALA A 114 -22.31 29.22 6.14
C ALA A 114 -22.01 30.05 7.41
N GLN A 115 -20.89 29.78 8.08
CA GLN A 115 -20.53 30.39 9.37
C GLN A 115 -19.63 31.62 9.25
N LYS A 116 -19.18 32.00 8.04
CA LYS A 116 -18.21 33.08 7.80
C LYS A 116 -16.94 32.94 8.66
N LEU A 117 -16.46 31.71 8.82
CA LEU A 117 -15.23 31.41 9.55
C LEU A 117 -14.01 31.97 8.79
N GLU A 118 -12.85 32.05 9.45
CA GLU A 118 -11.61 32.50 8.80
C GLU A 118 -10.94 31.36 8.04
N TYR A 119 -10.40 31.69 6.87
CA TYR A 119 -9.84 30.71 5.93
C TYR A 119 -8.68 29.89 6.55
N SER A 120 -8.00 30.46 7.56
CA SER A 120 -7.01 29.80 8.41
C SER A 120 -7.50 28.51 9.09
N ASP A 121 -8.81 28.40 9.38
CA ASP A 121 -9.41 27.21 10.00
C ASP A 121 -9.45 26.01 9.06
N LEU A 122 -9.62 26.25 7.75
CA LEU A 122 -9.61 25.20 6.72
C LEU A 122 -8.18 24.68 6.49
N GLU A 123 -7.20 25.57 6.41
CA GLU A 123 -5.79 25.21 6.27
C GLU A 123 -5.25 24.45 7.48
N LEU A 124 -5.63 24.88 8.69
CA LEU A 124 -5.28 24.17 9.92
C LEU A 124 -5.76 22.72 9.89
N TYR A 125 -6.96 22.48 9.38
CA TYR A 125 -7.48 21.12 9.23
C TYR A 125 -6.71 20.29 8.21
N LEU A 126 -6.39 20.84 7.04
CA LEU A 126 -5.55 20.13 6.07
C LEU A 126 -4.20 19.74 6.66
N SER A 127 -3.57 20.65 7.40
CA SER A 127 -2.30 20.41 8.09
C SER A 127 -2.42 19.25 9.08
N GLN A 128 -3.52 19.19 9.85
CA GLN A 128 -3.77 18.08 10.78
C GLN A 128 -3.96 16.74 10.07
N LEU A 129 -4.68 16.71 8.94
CA LEU A 129 -4.84 15.49 8.13
C LEU A 129 -3.49 14.99 7.61
N GLN A 130 -2.69 15.88 7.00
CA GLN A 130 -1.36 15.53 6.47
C GLN A 130 -0.44 14.99 7.57
N LYS A 131 -0.45 15.60 8.76
CA LYS A 131 0.33 15.12 9.93
C LYS A 131 -0.09 13.71 10.37
N LYS A 132 -1.39 13.40 10.35
CA LYS A 132 -1.91 12.08 10.72
C LYS A 132 -1.48 10.98 9.74
N ASP A 133 -1.50 11.27 8.44
CA ASP A 133 -1.07 10.30 7.42
C ASP A 133 0.44 10.05 7.45
N ALA A 134 1.24 11.11 7.65
CA ALA A 134 2.67 10.97 7.89
C ALA A 134 2.98 10.12 9.13
N GLY A 135 2.21 10.28 10.21
CA GLY A 135 2.33 9.47 11.43
C GLY A 135 2.04 7.98 11.20
N LYS A 136 1.00 7.66 10.42
CA LYS A 136 0.68 6.27 10.04
C LYS A 136 1.80 5.62 9.24
N LYS A 137 2.36 6.33 8.25
CA LYS A 137 3.47 5.83 7.43
C LYS A 137 4.72 5.52 8.27
N ARG A 138 5.08 6.42 9.20
CA ARG A 138 6.19 6.20 10.15
C ARG A 138 5.96 4.99 11.06
N LYS A 139 4.72 4.77 11.53
CA LYS A 139 4.38 3.61 12.36
C LYS A 139 4.55 2.29 11.59
N ALA A 140 4.08 2.22 10.35
CA ALA A 140 4.24 1.03 9.50
C ALA A 140 5.71 0.74 9.18
N GLU A 141 6.50 1.77 8.88
CA GLU A 141 7.93 1.62 8.63
C GLU A 141 8.69 1.12 9.89
N ASN A 142 8.38 1.67 11.06
CA ASN A 142 8.98 1.23 12.32
C ASN A 142 8.59 -0.22 12.65
N GLN A 143 7.32 -0.59 12.47
CA GLN A 143 6.87 -1.97 12.65
C GLN A 143 7.66 -2.93 11.76
N ARG A 144 7.86 -2.57 10.48
CA ARG A 144 8.64 -3.39 9.55
C ARG A 144 10.11 -3.52 9.97
N LYS A 145 10.73 -2.45 10.47
CA LYS A 145 12.11 -2.49 11.01
C LYS A 145 12.22 -3.46 12.19
N PHE A 146 11.26 -3.46 13.10
CA PHE A 146 11.23 -4.41 14.22
C PHE A 146 11.08 -5.85 13.76
N GLU A 147 10.17 -6.13 12.83
CA GLU A 147 9.99 -7.48 12.27
C GLU A 147 11.26 -8.01 11.59
N LEU A 148 11.90 -7.18 10.77
CA LEU A 148 13.16 -7.53 10.10
C LEU A 148 14.29 -7.74 11.10
N GLY A 149 14.42 -6.86 12.10
CA GLY A 149 15.39 -7.03 13.19
C GLY A 149 15.18 -8.33 13.95
N GLY A 150 13.94 -8.67 14.30
CA GLY A 150 13.59 -9.94 14.92
C GLY A 150 13.95 -11.15 14.05
N ALA A 151 13.70 -11.08 12.74
CA ALA A 151 14.07 -12.14 11.80
C ALA A 151 15.59 -12.37 11.74
N VAL A 152 16.39 -11.30 11.77
CA VAL A 152 17.86 -11.40 11.84
C VAL A 152 18.28 -12.09 13.13
N LEU A 153 17.76 -11.69 14.30
CA LEU A 153 18.07 -12.34 15.58
C LEU A 153 17.75 -13.84 15.56
N VAL A 154 16.59 -14.22 15.02
CA VAL A 154 16.18 -15.62 14.88
C VAL A 154 17.12 -16.39 13.96
N ALA A 155 17.58 -15.79 12.86
CA ALA A 155 18.50 -16.43 11.93
C ALA A 155 19.86 -16.74 12.60
N PHE A 156 20.44 -15.80 13.33
CA PHE A 156 21.69 -16.02 14.07
C PHE A 156 21.52 -17.10 15.16
N LYS A 157 20.37 -17.11 15.87
CA LYS A 157 20.05 -18.17 16.83
C LYS A 157 19.99 -19.56 16.17
N LYS A 158 19.37 -19.67 14.99
CA LYS A 158 19.32 -20.95 14.23
C LYS A 158 20.70 -21.43 13.77
N LEU A 159 21.62 -20.51 13.52
CA LEU A 159 23.02 -20.81 13.17
C LEU A 159 23.89 -21.09 14.41
N ASN A 160 23.33 -20.99 15.62
CA ASN A 160 24.06 -21.09 16.89
C ASN A 160 25.24 -20.10 17.00
N ILE A 161 25.05 -18.89 16.45
CA ILE A 161 26.03 -17.81 16.50
C ILE A 161 25.52 -16.79 17.53
N ASP A 162 26.32 -16.57 18.58
CA ASP A 162 26.07 -15.50 19.54
C ASP A 162 26.47 -14.15 18.92
N ILE A 163 25.54 -13.19 18.99
CA ILE A 163 25.69 -11.82 18.50
C ILE A 163 25.38 -10.79 19.59
N SER A 164 25.26 -11.20 20.85
CA SER A 164 24.90 -10.32 21.96
C SER A 164 25.88 -9.15 22.16
N ASN A 165 27.13 -9.31 21.76
CA ASN A 165 28.17 -8.28 21.83
C ASN A 165 28.50 -7.62 20.48
N ASP A 166 27.81 -8.00 19.41
CA ASP A 166 28.07 -7.45 18.08
C ASP A 166 27.28 -6.16 17.83
N THR A 167 27.94 -5.19 17.21
CA THR A 167 27.28 -3.97 16.73
C THR A 167 26.43 -4.24 15.48
N PRO A 168 25.41 -3.41 15.17
CA PRO A 168 24.62 -3.54 13.95
C PRO A 168 25.47 -3.57 12.67
N GLN A 169 26.58 -2.84 12.64
CA GLN A 169 27.49 -2.83 11.49
C GLN A 169 28.27 -4.15 11.38
N GLN A 170 28.72 -4.74 12.48
CA GLN A 170 29.36 -6.07 12.48
C GLN A 170 28.39 -7.15 12.01
N ILE A 171 27.13 -7.12 12.48
CA ILE A 171 26.07 -8.03 12.02
C ILE A 171 25.85 -7.89 10.51
N THR A 172 25.72 -6.65 10.04
CA THR A 172 25.53 -6.36 8.60
C THR A 172 26.71 -6.86 7.77
N ASN A 173 27.94 -6.57 8.20
CA ASN A 173 29.15 -7.01 7.52
C ASN A 173 29.26 -8.53 7.48
N ARG A 174 28.90 -9.25 8.54
CA ARG A 174 28.85 -10.72 8.53
C ARG A 174 27.90 -11.24 7.45
N ILE A 175 26.66 -10.75 7.42
CA ILE A 175 25.65 -11.17 6.42
C ILE A 175 26.16 -10.91 4.99
N VAL A 176 26.67 -9.70 4.74
CA VAL A 176 27.17 -9.30 3.42
C VAL A 176 28.39 -10.13 3.01
N ASN A 177 29.37 -10.30 3.90
CA ASN A 177 30.61 -11.00 3.59
C ASN A 177 30.39 -12.50 3.38
N THR A 178 29.52 -13.14 4.17
CA THR A 178 29.13 -14.54 3.93
C THR A 178 28.48 -14.71 2.56
N THR A 179 27.60 -13.79 2.17
CA THR A 179 26.95 -13.82 0.84
C THR A 179 27.97 -13.62 -0.29
N LYS A 180 28.90 -12.67 -0.13
CA LYS A 180 29.97 -12.43 -1.10
C LYS A 180 30.86 -13.67 -1.26
N PHE A 181 31.33 -14.24 -0.15
CA PHE A 181 32.17 -15.43 -0.16
C PHE A 181 31.46 -16.61 -0.85
N HIS A 182 30.18 -16.86 -0.50
CA HIS A 182 29.37 -17.88 -1.16
C HIS A 182 29.30 -17.69 -2.68
N ASN A 183 29.08 -16.46 -3.14
CA ASN A 183 29.03 -16.17 -4.57
C ASN A 183 30.38 -16.39 -5.27
N GLU A 184 31.50 -16.07 -4.62
CA GLU A 184 32.84 -16.34 -5.17
C GLU A 184 33.14 -17.85 -5.22
N VAL A 185 32.78 -18.62 -4.18
CA VAL A 185 32.88 -20.08 -4.19
C VAL A 185 32.10 -20.66 -5.38
N ARG A 186 30.90 -20.16 -5.66
CA ARG A 186 30.09 -20.62 -6.80
C ARG A 186 30.68 -20.30 -8.17
N LYS A 187 31.58 -19.33 -8.26
CA LYS A 187 32.32 -18.99 -9.49
C LYS A 187 33.59 -19.82 -9.67
N SER A 188 34.06 -20.49 -8.62
CA SER A 188 35.26 -21.33 -8.68
C SER A 188 35.13 -22.45 -9.72
N LEU A 189 36.26 -22.88 -10.28
CA LEU A 189 36.29 -23.90 -11.32
C LEU A 189 35.74 -25.24 -10.81
N ILE A 190 36.16 -25.69 -9.62
CA ILE A 190 35.68 -26.94 -9.02
C ILE A 190 34.16 -26.90 -8.81
N PHE A 191 33.60 -25.78 -8.34
CA PHE A 191 32.15 -25.67 -8.15
C PHE A 191 31.39 -25.67 -9.48
N LYS A 192 31.94 -25.04 -10.52
CA LYS A 192 31.37 -25.10 -11.88
C LYS A 192 31.35 -26.52 -12.42
N ASP A 193 32.44 -27.27 -12.24
CA ASP A 193 32.52 -28.67 -12.65
C ASP A 193 31.49 -29.51 -11.90
N VAL A 194 31.37 -29.36 -10.57
CA VAL A 194 30.35 -30.02 -9.76
C VAL A 194 28.93 -29.77 -10.30
N LYS A 195 28.65 -28.54 -10.72
CA LYS A 195 27.35 -28.17 -11.31
C LYS A 195 27.02 -28.85 -12.62
N THR A 196 28.01 -29.37 -13.34
CA THR A 196 27.77 -30.18 -14.55
C THR A 196 27.25 -31.58 -14.24
N TYR A 197 27.55 -32.10 -13.04
CA TYR A 197 27.12 -33.43 -12.58
C TYR A 197 25.87 -33.39 -11.70
N GLU A 198 25.69 -32.34 -10.91
CA GLU A 198 24.51 -32.16 -10.06
C GLU A 198 24.13 -30.67 -10.00
N ASN A 199 22.89 -30.35 -10.38
CA ASN A 199 22.42 -28.97 -10.52
C ASN A 199 21.46 -28.53 -9.40
N GLU A 200 20.92 -29.46 -8.62
CA GLU A 200 20.08 -29.13 -7.46
C GLU A 200 20.94 -28.45 -6.38
N TYR A 201 20.43 -27.35 -5.80
CA TYR A 201 21.22 -26.45 -4.96
C TYR A 201 21.83 -27.13 -3.72
N PHE A 202 21.02 -27.86 -2.94
CA PHE A 202 21.51 -28.47 -1.71
C PHE A 202 22.43 -29.66 -1.98
N LYS A 203 22.11 -30.48 -2.99
CA LYS A 203 22.93 -31.62 -3.42
C LYS A 203 24.25 -31.18 -4.04
N ALA A 204 24.26 -30.15 -4.89
CA ALA A 204 25.49 -29.62 -5.49
C ALA A 204 26.44 -29.07 -4.42
N ASN A 205 25.91 -28.32 -3.44
CA ASN A 205 26.73 -27.82 -2.32
C ASN A 205 27.32 -28.98 -1.51
N LYS A 206 26.53 -30.03 -1.24
CA LYS A 206 27.01 -31.23 -0.53
C LYS A 206 28.11 -31.95 -1.34
N LEU A 207 27.89 -32.16 -2.64
CA LEU A 207 28.85 -32.79 -3.54
C LEU A 207 30.15 -31.99 -3.63
N PHE A 208 30.05 -30.65 -3.71
CA PHE A 208 31.22 -29.77 -3.71
C PHE A 208 32.10 -29.98 -2.47
N ILE A 209 31.50 -30.02 -1.27
CA ILE A 209 32.26 -30.31 -0.05
C ILE A 209 32.90 -31.71 -0.11
N GLN A 210 32.16 -32.73 -0.54
CA GLN A 210 32.71 -34.09 -0.69
C GLN A 210 33.89 -34.16 -1.67
N VAL A 211 33.84 -33.40 -2.76
CA VAL A 211 34.95 -33.31 -3.72
C VAL A 211 36.17 -32.64 -3.08
N LEU A 212 35.99 -31.55 -2.32
CA LEU A 212 37.10 -30.92 -1.60
C LEU A 212 37.75 -31.86 -0.58
N GLU A 213 36.95 -32.57 0.20
CA GLU A 213 37.44 -33.59 1.15
C GLU A 213 38.18 -34.72 0.43
N GLY A 214 37.66 -35.17 -0.72
CA GLY A 214 38.33 -36.16 -1.55
C GLY A 214 39.66 -35.67 -2.14
N LEU A 215 39.74 -34.41 -2.58
CA LEU A 215 41.00 -33.81 -3.04
C LEU A 215 42.04 -33.72 -1.91
N HIS A 216 41.59 -33.53 -0.67
CA HIS A 216 42.46 -33.49 0.50
C HIS A 216 43.10 -34.86 0.84
N THR A 217 42.68 -35.97 0.22
CA THR A 217 43.34 -37.28 0.41
C THR A 217 44.53 -37.51 -0.52
N TRP A 218 44.76 -36.64 -1.51
CA TRP A 218 45.83 -36.79 -2.49
C TRP A 218 47.16 -36.23 -1.97
N GLN A 219 48.24 -36.95 -2.28
CA GLN A 219 49.60 -36.56 -1.90
C GLN A 219 50.54 -36.60 -3.10
N LYS A 220 51.51 -35.69 -3.11
CA LYS A 220 52.62 -35.68 -4.07
C LYS A 220 53.94 -35.55 -3.29
N GLY A 221 54.82 -36.53 -3.42
CA GLY A 221 56.10 -36.53 -2.69
C GLY A 221 55.93 -36.59 -1.16
N GLY A 222 54.86 -37.21 -0.67
CA GLY A 222 54.55 -37.29 0.76
C GLY A 222 53.85 -36.06 1.35
N GLU A 223 53.64 -35.00 0.56
CA GLU A 223 52.93 -33.79 0.99
C GLU A 223 51.50 -33.74 0.42
N LEU A 224 50.54 -33.29 1.24
CA LEU A 224 49.13 -33.16 0.84
C LEU A 224 48.95 -32.11 -0.26
N LEU A 225 48.13 -32.44 -1.26
CA LEU A 225 47.84 -31.54 -2.38
C LEU A 225 47.30 -30.18 -1.91
N SER A 226 46.45 -30.16 -0.88
CA SER A 226 45.94 -28.91 -0.31
C SER A 226 47.05 -28.02 0.24
N VAL A 227 48.07 -28.59 0.90
CA VAL A 227 49.19 -27.82 1.46
C VAL A 227 50.06 -27.25 0.34
N ILE A 228 50.31 -28.05 -0.70
CA ILE A 228 51.05 -27.62 -1.90
C ILE A 228 50.35 -26.42 -2.55
N GLU A 229 49.04 -26.50 -2.77
CA GLU A 229 48.29 -25.42 -3.43
C GLU A 229 48.14 -24.18 -2.54
N ILE A 230 48.02 -24.33 -1.21
CA ILE A 230 48.04 -23.19 -0.27
C ILE A 230 49.38 -22.44 -0.36
N LYS A 231 50.51 -23.16 -0.32
CA LYS A 231 51.86 -22.54 -0.42
C LYS A 231 52.02 -21.75 -1.72
N LYS A 232 51.66 -22.36 -2.86
CA LYS A 232 51.70 -21.68 -4.17
C LYS A 232 50.82 -20.43 -4.23
N ALA A 233 49.65 -20.47 -3.59
CA ALA A 233 48.73 -19.32 -3.58
C ALA A 233 49.27 -18.17 -2.74
N LEU A 234 49.96 -18.47 -1.64
CA LEU A 234 50.65 -17.46 -0.82
C LEU A 234 51.77 -16.79 -1.61
N GLU A 235 52.63 -17.57 -2.28
CA GLU A 235 53.73 -17.04 -3.10
C GLU A 235 53.25 -16.08 -4.21
N LYS A 236 52.10 -16.38 -4.83
CA LYS A 236 51.49 -15.51 -5.86
C LYS A 236 50.84 -14.24 -5.31
N GLY A 237 50.52 -14.21 -4.02
CA GLY A 237 49.89 -13.05 -3.37
C GLY A 237 50.89 -12.03 -2.83
N GLU A 238 52.18 -12.37 -2.84
CA GLU A 238 53.29 -11.52 -2.41
C GLU A 238 53.99 -10.79 -3.57
N GLU A 239 53.60 -11.07 -4.83
CA GLU A 239 53.96 -10.32 -6.06
C GLU A 239 52.95 -9.20 -6.36
#